data_AF-A0A9W6YZ31-F1
#
_entry.id   AF-A0A9W6YZ31-F1
#
_cell.length_a   1.000
_cell.length_b   1.000
_cell.length_c   1.000
_cell.angle_alpha   90.00
_cell.angle_beta   90.00
_cell.angle_gamma   90.00
#
_symmetry.space_group_name_H-M   'P 1'
#
loop_
_entity.id
_entity.type
_entity.pdbx_description
1 polymer ?
#
loop_
_entity_poly.entity_id
_entity_poly.type
_entity_poly.pdbx_seq_one_letter_code
_entity_poly.pdbx_strand_id
1 'polypeptide(L)'
;MLGFGGYLVFGLIIGCAYDKITKIVPLFIVFYGLMNSLSNMGPGDMLGVTASESFPTAVRGTCYGFAAAIGKVGAVVGTQSFTPIRDHLGKKWTFIIAAICGIAGILVAWIAVPHLKEDDLMENDIKFNKFLAEHGWHGETGVVNTTVPDEEKHEVEK
;
A
#
# COMPACT_ATOMS: atom_id res chain seq x y z
N MET A 1 -7.72 1.01 -6.04
CA MET A 1 -7.79 -0.22 -6.89
C MET A 1 -7.56 0.04 -8.38
N LEU A 2 -8.17 1.07 -8.98
CA LEU A 2 -8.00 1.43 -10.40
C LEU A 2 -6.53 1.61 -10.83
N GLY A 3 -5.71 2.33 -10.05
CA GLY A 3 -4.29 2.52 -10.35
C GLY A 3 -3.46 1.23 -10.29
N PHE A 4 -3.69 0.39 -9.27
CA PHE A 4 -2.99 -0.90 -9.12
C PHE A 4 -3.33 -1.88 -10.26
N GLY A 5 -4.62 -2.00 -10.60
CA GLY A 5 -5.07 -2.84 -11.72
C GLY A 5 -4.54 -2.34 -13.07
N GLY A 6 -4.57 -1.02 -13.30
CA GLY A 6 -4.01 -0.39 -14.49
C GLY A 6 -2.51 -0.65 -14.63
N TYR A 7 -1.74 -0.44 -13.57
CA TYR A 7 -0.31 -0.75 -13.54
C TYR A 7 -0.01 -2.20 -13.92
N LEU A 8 -0.76 -3.16 -13.35
CA LEU A 8 -0.58 -4.58 -13.62
C LEU A 8 -0.90 -4.95 -15.07
N VAL A 9 -2.00 -4.42 -15.62
CA VAL A 9 -2.42 -4.68 -17.01
C VAL A 9 -1.43 -4.08 -18.01
N PHE A 10 -1.06 -2.81 -17.85
CA PHE A 10 -0.08 -2.18 -18.74
C PHE A 10 1.31 -2.80 -18.60
N GLY A 11 1.72 -3.18 -17.39
CA GLY A 11 2.96 -3.91 -17.14
C GLY A 11 3.01 -5.27 -17.84
N LEU A 12 1.91 -6.04 -17.81
CA LEU A 12 1.77 -7.29 -18.55
C LEU A 12 1.81 -7.10 -20.06
N ILE A 13 1.13 -6.08 -20.58
CA ILE A 13 1.10 -5.76 -22.02
C ILE A 13 2.51 -5.41 -22.52
N ILE A 14 3.22 -4.53 -21.80
CA ILE A 14 4.59 -4.14 -22.13
C ILE A 14 5.53 -5.35 -22.02
N GLY A 15 5.31 -6.21 -21.02
CA GLY A 15 6.09 -7.42 -20.81
C GLY A 15 5.94 -8.48 -21.92
N CYS A 16 4.70 -8.82 -22.28
CA CYS A 16 4.42 -9.81 -23.32
C CYS A 16 4.78 -9.32 -24.72
N ALA A 17 4.66 -8.01 -24.99
CA ALA A 17 5.00 -7.40 -26.26
C ALA A 17 6.41 -6.76 -26.28
N TYR A 18 7.25 -7.06 -25.28
CA TYR A 18 8.56 -6.42 -25.09
C TYR A 18 9.43 -6.45 -26.35
N ASP A 19 9.54 -7.60 -27.02
CA ASP A 19 10.37 -7.77 -28.23
C ASP A 19 9.82 -6.99 -29.45
N LYS A 20 8.53 -6.60 -29.45
CA LYS A 20 7.91 -5.78 -30.51
C LYS A 20 7.94 -4.29 -30.18
N ILE A 21 7.73 -3.92 -28.92
CA ILE A 21 7.65 -2.52 -28.47
C ILE A 21 9.03 -1.88 -28.38
N THR A 22 10.06 -2.64 -27.99
CA THR A 22 11.46 -2.15 -27.93
C THR A 22 12.04 -1.75 -29.29
N LYS A 23 11.47 -2.24 -30.40
CA LYS A 23 11.84 -1.77 -31.75
C LYS A 23 11.37 -0.35 -32.06
N ILE A 24 10.34 0.15 -31.37
CA ILE A 24 9.77 1.49 -31.59
C ILE A 24 9.92 2.29 -30.29
N VAL A 25 11.09 2.91 -30.12
CA VAL A 25 11.46 3.66 -28.91
C VAL A 25 10.41 4.71 -28.48
N PRO A 26 9.81 5.52 -29.38
CA PRO A 26 8.80 6.50 -28.97
C PRO A 26 7.54 5.87 -28.37
N LEU A 27 7.12 4.72 -28.92
CA LEU A 27 5.95 3.99 -28.44
C LEU A 27 6.21 3.40 -27.05
N PHE A 28 7.41 2.85 -26.83
CA PHE A 28 7.84 2.36 -25.53
C PHE A 28 7.77 3.45 -24.46
N ILE A 29 8.26 4.66 -24.76
CA ILE A 29 8.26 5.78 -23.81
C ILE A 29 6.85 6.18 -23.40
N VAL A 30 5.90 6.26 -24.34
CA VAL A 30 4.51 6.62 -24.04
C VAL A 30 3.83 5.57 -23.16
N PHE A 31 3.95 4.29 -23.52
CA PHE A 31 3.37 3.19 -22.73
C PHE A 31 4.01 3.09 -21.34
N TYR A 32 5.33 3.24 -21.26
CA TYR A 32 6.05 3.23 -19.99
C TYR A 32 5.67 4.43 -19.11
N GLY A 33 5.52 5.62 -19.71
CA GLY A 33 5.03 6.82 -19.03
C GLY A 33 3.63 6.62 -18.46
N LEU A 34 2.71 6.06 -19.26
CA LEU A 34 1.35 5.76 -18.80
C LEU A 34 1.33 4.73 -17.67
N MET A 35 2.13 3.66 -17.80
CA MET A 35 2.30 2.66 -16.74
C MET A 35 2.81 3.30 -15.45
N ASN A 36 3.82 4.17 -15.54
CA ASN A 36 4.40 4.85 -14.38
C ASN A 36 3.42 5.84 -13.74
N SER A 37 2.63 6.57 -14.53
CA SER A 37 1.57 7.46 -14.03
C SER A 37 0.51 6.67 -13.25
N LEU A 38 0.06 5.53 -13.79
CA LEU A 38 -0.91 4.67 -13.12
C LEU A 38 -0.33 3.99 -11.86
N SER A 39 0.98 3.70 -11.85
CA SER A 39 1.68 3.19 -10.67
C SER A 39 1.66 4.18 -9.52
N ASN A 40 1.95 5.46 -9.79
CA ASN A 40 1.94 6.52 -8.77
C ASN A 40 0.51 6.81 -8.28
N MET A 41 -0.45 6.91 -9.22
CA MET A 41 -1.89 7.02 -8.91
C MET A 41 -2.49 5.78 -8.19
N GLY A 42 -1.70 4.70 -8.08
CA GLY A 42 -2.08 3.47 -7.40
C GLY A 42 -1.22 3.22 -6.17
N PRO A 43 -0.47 2.09 -6.10
CA PRO A 43 0.28 1.72 -4.90
C PRO A 43 1.48 2.63 -4.59
N GLY A 44 1.96 3.44 -5.53
CA GLY A 44 3.13 4.31 -5.31
C GLY A 44 2.88 5.34 -4.21
N ASP A 45 1.93 6.24 -4.43
CA ASP A 45 1.66 7.33 -3.48
C ASP A 45 0.77 6.87 -2.33
N MET A 46 -0.16 5.96 -2.60
CA MET A 46 -1.15 5.53 -1.59
C MET A 46 -0.55 4.66 -0.49
N LEU A 47 0.56 3.94 -0.74
CA LEU A 47 1.19 3.07 0.26
C LEU A 47 1.61 3.86 1.51
N GLY A 48 2.24 5.03 1.29
CA GLY A 48 2.72 5.86 2.38
C GLY A 48 1.57 6.44 3.21
N VAL A 49 0.55 6.94 2.51
CA VAL A 49 -0.66 7.52 3.13
C VAL A 49 -1.39 6.46 3.95
N THR A 50 -1.73 5.32 3.35
CA THR A 50 -2.42 4.23 4.06
C THR A 50 -1.62 3.71 5.26
N ALA A 51 -0.30 3.57 5.13
CA ALA A 51 0.53 3.15 6.26
C ALA A 51 0.56 4.20 7.37
N SER A 52 0.56 5.49 7.03
CA SER A 52 0.54 6.57 8.03
C SER A 52 -0.81 6.68 8.74
N GLU A 53 -1.91 6.41 8.01
CA GLU A 53 -3.26 6.52 8.55
C GLU A 53 -3.70 5.29 9.36
N SER A 54 -3.04 4.15 9.15
CA SER A 54 -3.32 2.91 9.89
C SER A 54 -2.82 2.93 11.33
N PHE A 55 -1.97 3.89 11.71
CA PHE A 55 -1.34 3.95 13.04
C PHE A 55 -1.61 5.26 13.77
N PRO A 56 -1.81 5.21 15.11
CA PRO A 56 -1.99 6.39 15.93
C PRO A 56 -0.73 7.27 15.95
N THR A 57 -0.91 8.57 16.08
CA THR A 57 0.09 9.62 15.88
C THR A 57 1.33 9.41 16.75
N ALA A 58 1.14 8.94 18.00
CA ALA A 58 2.22 8.72 18.96
C ALA A 58 3.23 7.63 18.56
N VAL A 59 2.81 6.62 17.80
CA VAL A 59 3.66 5.48 17.39
C VAL A 59 3.85 5.36 15.88
N ARG A 60 3.15 6.21 15.12
CA ARG A 60 3.15 6.23 13.65
C ARG A 60 4.55 6.18 13.06
N GLY A 61 5.49 6.97 13.58
CA GLY A 61 6.86 7.02 13.07
C GLY A 61 7.58 5.67 13.13
N THR A 62 7.49 4.95 14.25
CA THR A 62 8.15 3.65 14.45
C THR A 62 7.49 2.56 13.61
N CYS A 63 6.16 2.49 13.62
CA CYS A 63 5.40 1.52 12.85
C CYS A 63 5.58 1.72 11.33
N TYR A 64 5.57 2.97 10.87
CA TYR A 64 5.86 3.33 9.48
C TYR A 64 7.28 2.94 9.09
N GLY A 65 8.27 3.24 9.94
CA GLY A 65 9.66 2.84 9.71
C GLY A 65 9.84 1.33 9.56
N PHE A 66 9.16 0.55 10.41
CA PHE A 66 9.17 -0.91 10.33
C PHE A 66 8.49 -1.42 9.05
N ALA A 67 7.33 -0.87 8.69
CA ALA A 67 6.64 -1.21 7.44
C ALA A 67 7.52 -0.89 6.21
N ALA A 68 8.18 0.27 6.21
CA ALA A 68 9.11 0.66 5.15
C ALA A 68 10.33 -0.27 5.07
N ALA A 69 10.85 -0.75 6.21
CA ALA A 69 11.94 -1.72 6.23
C ALA A 69 11.51 -3.06 5.60
N ILE A 70 10.34 -3.59 5.96
CA ILE A 70 9.78 -4.80 5.35
C ILE A 70 9.59 -4.61 3.84
N GLY A 71 9.05 -3.46 3.42
CA GLY A 71 8.88 -3.15 2.00
C GLY A 71 10.20 -3.17 1.22
N LYS A 72 11.27 -2.59 1.79
CA LYS A 72 12.61 -2.63 1.19
C LYS A 72 13.18 -4.05 1.13
N VAL A 73 13.03 -4.84 2.19
CA VAL A 73 13.48 -6.25 2.20
C VAL A 73 12.75 -7.05 1.11
N GLY A 74 11.43 -6.88 1.00
CA GLY A 74 10.62 -7.51 -0.05
C GLY A 74 11.09 -7.15 -1.45
N ALA A 75 11.43 -5.88 -1.71
CA ALA A 75 11.96 -5.43 -2.99
C ALA A 75 13.31 -6.08 -3.35
N VAL A 76 14.21 -6.21 -2.38
CA VAL A 76 15.51 -6.87 -2.58
C VAL A 76 15.32 -8.36 -2.86
N VAL A 77 14.53 -9.06 -2.04
CA VAL A 77 14.28 -10.49 -2.20
C VAL A 77 13.57 -10.78 -3.54
N GLY A 78 12.60 -9.95 -3.93
CA GLY A 78 11.93 -10.05 -5.22
C GLY A 78 12.90 -9.92 -6.38
N THR A 79 13.73 -8.86 -6.39
CA THR A 79 14.71 -8.61 -7.46
C THR A 79 15.72 -9.76 -7.59
N GLN A 80 16.21 -10.28 -6.45
CA GLN A 80 17.12 -11.41 -6.44
C GLN A 80 16.45 -12.70 -6.93
N SER A 81 15.17 -12.92 -6.60
CA SER A 81 14.42 -14.11 -7.00
C SER A 81 14.07 -14.11 -8.50
N PHE A 82 13.82 -12.94 -9.09
CA PHE A 82 13.50 -12.82 -10.53
C PHE A 82 14.71 -13.06 -11.45
N THR A 83 15.94 -12.86 -10.96
CA THR A 83 17.18 -13.05 -11.73
C THR A 83 17.37 -14.52 -12.19
N PRO A 84 17.37 -15.53 -11.31
CA PRO A 84 17.51 -16.93 -11.71
C PRO A 84 16.30 -17.47 -12.47
N ILE A 85 15.09 -16.93 -12.22
CA ILE A 85 13.86 -17.30 -12.95
C ILE A 85 13.98 -16.89 -14.42
N ARG A 86 14.48 -15.69 -14.68
CA ARG A 86 14.71 -15.20 -16.05
C ARG A 86 15.72 -16.06 -16.79
N ASP A 87 16.79 -16.44 -16.11
CA ASP A 87 17.94 -17.10 -16.74
C ASP A 87 17.68 -18.61 -17.01
N HIS A 88 16.86 -19.29 -16.19
CA HIS A 88 16.57 -20.72 -16.36
C HIS A 88 15.23 -21.04 -17.04
N LEU A 89 14.16 -20.26 -16.79
CA LEU A 89 12.81 -20.55 -17.30
C LEU A 89 12.45 -19.69 -18.52
N GLY A 90 13.25 -18.67 -18.84
CA GLY A 90 13.04 -17.79 -19.98
C GLY A 90 12.02 -16.67 -19.74
N LYS A 91 12.02 -15.70 -20.66
CA LYS A 91 11.27 -14.43 -20.53
C LYS A 91 9.77 -14.64 -20.28
N LYS A 92 9.13 -15.60 -20.96
CA LYS A 92 7.68 -15.85 -20.85
C LYS A 92 7.23 -16.27 -19.45
N TRP A 93 7.95 -17.18 -18.80
CA TRP A 93 7.60 -17.68 -17.47
C TRP A 93 7.84 -16.63 -16.38
N THR A 94 8.86 -15.79 -16.57
CA THR A 94 9.12 -14.65 -15.67
C THR A 94 7.93 -13.70 -15.61
N PHE A 95 7.31 -13.40 -16.76
CA PHE A 95 6.12 -12.55 -16.83
C PHE A 95 4.87 -13.19 -16.22
N ILE A 96 4.69 -14.51 -16.38
CA ILE A 96 3.56 -15.22 -15.75
C ILE A 96 3.69 -15.19 -14.22
N ILE A 97 4.88 -15.45 -13.69
CA ILE A 97 5.13 -15.42 -12.24
C ILE A 97 4.94 -14.00 -11.71
N ALA A 98 5.45 -12.98 -12.42
CA ALA A 98 5.23 -11.58 -12.06
C ALA A 98 3.75 -11.20 -12.05
N ALA A 99 2.97 -11.68 -13.02
CA ALA A 99 1.52 -11.49 -13.06
C ALA A 99 0.81 -12.14 -11.86
N ILE A 100 1.16 -13.38 -11.51
CA ILE A 100 0.60 -14.09 -10.36
C ILE A 100 0.92 -13.33 -9.05
N CYS A 101 2.17 -12.92 -8.86
CA CYS A 101 2.58 -12.12 -7.70
C CYS A 101 1.83 -10.78 -7.64
N GLY A 102 1.63 -10.12 -8.79
CA GLY A 102 0.90 -8.87 -8.86
C GLY A 102 -0.60 -9.03 -8.52
N ILE A 103 -1.24 -10.10 -8.99
CA ILE A 103 -2.64 -10.41 -8.67
C ILE A 103 -2.77 -10.74 -7.18
N ALA A 104 -1.86 -11.52 -6.62
CA ALA A 104 -1.79 -11.77 -5.18
C ALA A 104 -1.64 -10.46 -4.40
N GLY A 105 -0.81 -9.53 -4.87
CA GLY A 105 -0.67 -8.19 -4.30
C GLY A 105 -1.98 -7.39 -4.31
N ILE A 106 -2.75 -7.44 -5.39
CA ILE A 106 -4.08 -6.82 -5.47
C ILE A 106 -5.05 -7.44 -4.46
N LEU A 107 -5.07 -8.77 -4.34
CA LEU A 107 -5.93 -9.48 -3.41
C LEU A 107 -5.59 -9.15 -1.95
N VAL A 108 -4.30 -9.13 -1.62
CA VAL A 108 -3.84 -8.71 -0.29
C VAL A 108 -4.21 -7.27 -0.03
N ALA A 109 -3.99 -6.36 -0.99
CA ALA A 109 -4.40 -4.97 -0.85
C ALA A 109 -5.93 -4.83 -0.68
N TRP A 110 -6.72 -5.68 -1.32
CA TRP A 110 -8.18 -5.66 -1.20
C TRP A 110 -8.68 -6.14 0.17
N ILE A 111 -8.03 -7.14 0.77
CA ILE A 111 -8.39 -7.67 2.09
C ILE A 111 -7.81 -6.82 3.22
N ALA A 112 -6.57 -6.38 3.09
CA ALA A 112 -5.79 -5.79 4.16
C ALA A 112 -5.92 -4.26 4.24
N VAL A 113 -6.41 -3.58 3.20
CA VAL A 113 -6.63 -2.13 3.24
C VAL A 113 -8.06 -1.87 3.71
N PRO A 114 -8.29 -1.51 4.98
CA PRO A 114 -9.59 -1.02 5.42
C PRO A 114 -9.90 0.30 4.71
N HIS A 115 -11.20 0.57 4.51
CA HIS A 115 -11.63 1.87 4.01
C HIS A 115 -11.49 2.90 5.15
N LEU A 116 -10.34 3.55 5.22
CA LEU A 116 -10.07 4.61 6.19
C LEU A 116 -10.84 5.87 5.78
N LYS A 117 -11.69 6.39 6.66
CA LYS A 117 -12.33 7.70 6.55
C LYS A 117 -11.57 8.73 7.40
N GLU A 118 -11.72 10.02 7.09
CA GLU A 118 -11.03 11.12 7.79
C GLU A 118 -11.22 11.11 9.32
N ASP A 119 -12.39 10.66 9.80
CA ASP A 119 -12.71 10.61 11.23
C ASP A 119 -11.98 9.47 11.99
N ASP A 120 -11.48 8.45 11.27
CA ASP A 120 -10.87 7.26 11.88
C ASP A 120 -9.53 7.56 12.56
N LEU A 121 -8.83 8.62 12.13
CA LEU A 121 -7.54 9.01 12.70
C LEU A 121 -7.68 9.53 14.13
N MET A 122 -8.66 10.42 14.36
CA MET A 122 -8.94 10.93 15.71
C MET A 122 -9.47 9.80 16.59
N GLU A 123 -10.34 8.93 16.06
CA GLU A 123 -10.87 7.80 16.82
C GLU A 123 -9.76 6.82 17.26
N ASN A 124 -8.80 6.52 16.39
CA ASN A 124 -7.64 5.68 16.70
C ASN A 124 -6.73 6.31 17.76
N ASP A 125 -6.49 7.62 17.69
CA ASP A 125 -5.71 8.35 18.69
C ASP A 125 -6.43 8.38 20.06
N ILE A 126 -7.75 8.51 20.08
CA ILE A 126 -8.57 8.46 21.31
C ILE A 126 -8.55 7.06 21.92
N LYS A 127 -8.77 6.00 21.12
CA LYS A 127 -8.71 4.60 21.58
C LYS A 127 -7.35 4.26 22.16
N PHE A 128 -6.28 4.71 21.52
CA PHE A 128 -4.91 4.50 21.99
C PHE A 128 -4.64 5.22 23.32
N ASN A 129 -5.10 6.46 23.46
CA ASN A 129 -4.98 7.20 24.72
C ASN A 129 -5.78 6.56 25.87
N LYS A 130 -6.99 6.07 25.61
CA LYS A 130 -7.78 5.30 26.61
C LYS A 130 -7.02 4.04 27.05
N PHE A 131 -6.48 3.28 26.10
CA PHE A 131 -5.69 2.08 26.39
C PHE A 131 -4.47 2.39 27.26
N LEU A 132 -3.74 3.47 26.95
CA LEU A 132 -2.59 3.93 27.73
C LEU A 132 -2.99 4.33 29.16
N ALA A 133 -4.09 5.08 29.31
CA ALA A 133 -4.61 5.49 30.61
C ALA A 133 -5.03 4.28 31.47
N GLU A 134 -5.67 3.27 30.88
CA GLU A 134 -6.05 2.02 31.57
C GLU A 134 -4.83 1.21 32.03
N HIS A 135 -3.71 1.27 31.32
CA HIS A 135 -2.46 0.60 31.69
C HIS A 135 -1.53 1.48 32.55
N GLY A 136 -2.04 2.58 33.11
CA GLY A 136 -1.33 3.41 34.09
C GLY A 136 -0.33 4.40 33.48
N TRP A 137 -0.42 4.70 32.18
CA TRP A 137 0.41 5.70 31.52
C TRP A 137 -0.22 7.09 31.60
N HIS A 138 0.49 8.04 32.23
CA HIS A 138 0.03 9.42 32.46
C HIS A 138 0.87 10.49 31.71
N GLY A 139 1.68 10.09 30.73
CA GLY A 139 2.49 11.02 29.93
C GLY A 139 1.69 11.68 28.80
N GLU A 140 2.09 12.87 28.36
CA GLU A 140 1.48 13.55 27.22
C GLU A 140 1.82 12.84 25.90
N THR A 141 0.80 12.44 25.14
CA THR A 141 0.93 11.80 23.82
C THR A 141 0.92 12.82 22.66
N GLY A 142 0.97 14.12 22.96
CA GLY A 142 0.94 15.20 21.98
C GLY A 142 -0.43 15.45 21.34
N VAL A 143 -1.46 14.71 21.75
CA VAL A 143 -2.86 14.93 21.35
C VAL A 143 -3.48 15.94 22.32
N VAL A 144 -3.82 17.15 21.84
CA VAL A 144 -4.54 18.15 22.65
C VAL A 144 -5.84 17.51 23.10
N ASN A 145 -6.10 17.45 24.41
CA ASN A 145 -7.32 16.93 25.04
C ASN A 145 -8.58 17.45 24.32
N THR A 146 -8.99 16.77 23.25
CA THR A 146 -10.25 16.97 22.57
C THR A 146 -11.15 15.92 23.18
N THR A 147 -11.83 16.33 24.24
CA THR A 147 -13.01 15.65 24.72
C THR A 147 -13.92 15.43 23.52
N VAL A 148 -14.20 14.16 23.22
CA VAL A 148 -15.29 13.77 22.34
C VAL A 148 -16.54 14.45 22.89
N PRO A 149 -17.31 15.23 22.10
CA PRO A 149 -18.68 15.55 22.50
C PRO A 149 -19.36 14.21 22.71
N ASP A 150 -19.83 13.96 23.92
CA ASP A 150 -20.43 12.68 24.31
C ASP A 150 -21.30 12.11 23.19
N GLU A 151 -20.92 10.96 22.64
CA GLU A 151 -21.89 10.05 22.05
C GLU A 151 -22.75 9.53 23.20
N GLU A 152 -23.71 10.35 23.60
CA GLU A 152 -24.94 9.86 24.21
C GLU A 152 -26.10 10.10 23.24
N LYS A 153 -26.67 8.95 22.84
CA LYS A 153 -28.07 8.73 22.47
C LYS A 153 -28.42 9.01 21.01
N HIS A 154 -28.40 7.93 20.22
CA HIS A 154 -29.65 7.34 19.74
C HIS A 154 -29.44 5.85 19.39
N GLU A 155 -29.39 4.99 20.41
CA GLU A 155 -29.96 3.65 20.28
C GLU A 155 -31.49 3.80 20.29
N VAL A 156 -32.12 3.23 19.25
CA VAL A 156 -33.33 2.40 19.33
C VAL A 156 -34.45 2.89 20.28
N GLU A 157 -35.46 3.54 19.71
CA GLU A 157 -36.84 3.36 20.19
C GLU A 157 -37.80 3.14 19.01
N LYS A 158 -38.21 1.87 18.88
CA LYS A 158 -39.44 1.30 18.27
C LYS A 158 -39.80 1.60 16.81
#